data_AF-A0A820LCU7-F1
#
_entry.id   AF-A0A820LCU7-F1
#
_cell.length_a   1.000
_cell.length_b   1.000
_cell.length_c   1.000
_cell.angle_alpha   90.00
_cell.angle_beta   90.00
_cell.angle_gamma   90.00
#
_symmetry.space_group_name_H-M   'P 1'
#
loop_
_entity.id
_entity.type
_entity.pdbx_description
1 polymer ?
#
loop_
_entity_poly.entity_id
_entity_poly.type
_entity_poly.pdbx_seq_one_letter_code
_entity_poly.pdbx_strand_id
1 'polypeptide(L)'
;RIGTTTKPFKVALAFYSGLWAYDGWNSLNSVTEELKNPKRNLWLSIALALPSVIVLYLFTNISYFTVMSKAALLSSNAVAVTWGEAVLGPVVRALPILISISALGGGNGSLYAASRYCLVGAQYGYLPKIFSCIHKTRLTPIPTVFLQGFIAILLCLPSNIEALIDFFSFAA
;
A
#
# COMPACT_ATOMS: atom_id res chain seq x y z
N ARG A 1 11.70 -13.95 -27.52
CA ARG A 1 11.28 -12.64 -28.06
C ARG A 1 10.62 -11.87 -26.93
N ILE A 2 11.21 -10.74 -26.58
CA ILE A 2 10.95 -9.97 -25.37
C ILE A 2 9.50 -9.47 -25.40
N GLY A 3 8.78 -9.58 -24.28
CA GLY A 3 7.37 -9.18 -24.16
C GLY A 3 7.17 -7.67 -24.05
N THR A 4 7.98 -6.88 -24.75
CA THR A 4 7.85 -5.43 -24.81
C THR A 4 6.65 -5.07 -25.68
N THR A 5 5.69 -4.37 -25.09
CA THR A 5 4.58 -3.79 -25.83
C THR A 5 4.87 -2.30 -26.02
N THR A 6 4.77 -1.82 -27.27
CA THR A 6 5.02 -0.41 -27.62
C THR A 6 3.76 0.43 -27.56
N LYS A 7 2.64 -0.14 -27.09
CA LYS A 7 1.37 0.59 -26.93
C LYS A 7 1.49 1.50 -25.71
N PRO A 8 1.41 2.83 -25.86
CA PRO A 8 1.63 3.77 -24.77
C PRO A 8 0.67 3.54 -23.59
N PHE A 9 -0.57 3.16 -23.87
CA PHE A 9 -1.57 2.83 -22.86
C PHE A 9 -1.15 1.67 -21.94
N LYS A 10 -0.58 0.59 -22.49
CA LYS A 10 -0.14 -0.56 -21.68
C LYS A 10 1.11 -0.24 -20.85
N VAL A 11 1.95 0.66 -21.35
CA VAL A 11 3.10 1.17 -20.58
C VAL A 11 2.60 2.02 -19.41
N ALA A 12 1.58 2.86 -19.60
CA ALA A 12 0.97 3.65 -18.54
C ALA A 12 0.37 2.77 -17.43
N LEU A 13 -0.40 1.73 -17.79
CA LEU A 13 -0.93 0.77 -16.81
C LEU A 13 0.18 0.05 -16.01
N ALA A 14 1.31 -0.28 -16.65
CA ALA A 14 2.45 -0.86 -15.96
C ALA A 14 3.07 0.12 -14.94
N PHE A 15 3.10 1.42 -15.26
CA PHE A 15 3.50 2.45 -14.31
C PHE A 15 2.52 2.59 -13.14
N TYR A 16 1.21 2.44 -13.34
CA TYR A 16 0.23 2.43 -12.25
C TYR A 16 0.49 1.29 -11.26
N SER A 17 0.69 0.07 -11.77
CA SER A 17 1.06 -1.08 -10.93
C SER A 17 2.38 -0.87 -10.20
N GLY A 18 3.37 -0.23 -10.86
CA GLY A 18 4.65 0.10 -10.25
C GLY A 18 4.53 1.17 -9.16
N LEU A 19 3.79 2.25 -9.41
CA LEU A 19 3.58 3.34 -8.46
C LEU A 19 2.78 2.89 -7.25
N TRP A 20 1.81 1.99 -7.43
CA TRP A 20 1.07 1.37 -6.34
C TRP A 20 2.00 0.69 -5.32
N ALA A 21 3.06 0.03 -5.78
CA ALA A 21 4.03 -0.59 -4.89
C ALA A 21 4.81 0.44 -4.03
N TYR A 22 4.93 1.69 -4.48
CA TYR A 22 5.58 2.78 -3.75
C TYR A 22 4.58 3.70 -3.03
N ASP A 23 3.29 3.34 -2.97
CA ASP A 23 2.26 4.12 -2.27
C ASP A 23 2.53 4.20 -0.75
N GLY A 24 2.09 5.29 -0.13
CA GLY A 24 2.24 5.55 1.31
C GLY A 24 3.23 6.66 1.67
N TRP A 25 3.97 7.21 0.70
CA TRP A 25 4.85 8.36 0.90
C TRP A 25 4.08 9.60 1.41
N ASN A 26 2.82 9.76 1.01
CA ASN A 26 1.94 10.85 1.42
C ASN A 26 1.51 10.74 2.89
N SER A 27 1.41 9.52 3.42
CA SER A 27 1.03 9.25 4.81
C SER A 27 2.10 9.73 5.80
N LEU A 28 3.35 9.87 5.35
CA LEU A 28 4.43 10.50 6.13
C LEU A 28 4.05 11.94 6.53
N ASN A 29 3.32 12.66 5.68
CA ASN A 29 2.91 14.03 5.97
C ASN A 29 1.98 14.10 7.19
N SER A 30 1.11 13.10 7.38
CA SER A 30 0.21 13.01 8.54
C SER A 30 0.96 12.89 9.87
N VAL A 31 2.15 12.31 9.87
CA VAL A 31 2.95 12.07 11.08
C VAL A 31 3.96 13.21 11.32
N THR A 32 4.02 14.20 10.43
CA THR A 32 4.93 15.35 10.54
C THR A 32 4.71 16.15 11.82
N GLU A 33 3.47 16.24 12.30
CA GLU A 33 3.13 16.93 13.56
C GLU A 33 3.68 16.19 14.81
N GLU A 34 3.96 14.89 14.69
CA GLU A 34 4.47 14.04 15.77
C GLU A 34 6.01 13.87 15.71
N LEU A 35 6.66 14.38 14.64
CA LEU A 35 8.09 14.29 14.41
C LEU A 35 8.87 15.35 15.21
N LYS A 36 9.89 14.92 15.95
CA LYS A 36 10.88 15.84 16.54
C LYS A 36 11.69 16.51 15.42
N ASN A 37 11.73 17.84 15.38
CA ASN A 37 12.43 18.64 14.36
C ASN A 37 12.10 18.23 12.90
N PRO A 38 10.86 18.48 12.45
CA PRO A 38 10.36 18.00 11.15
C PRO A 38 11.14 18.56 9.97
N LYS A 39 11.63 19.81 10.05
CA LYS A 39 12.41 20.46 8.98
C LYS A 39 13.66 19.70 8.58
N ARG A 40 14.30 18.93 9.48
CA ARG A 40 15.49 18.15 9.15
C ARG A 40 15.16 16.68 9.01
N ASN A 41 14.38 16.14 9.94
CA ASN A 41 14.14 14.71 10.02
C ASN A 41 13.24 14.21 8.89
N LEU A 42 12.26 15.00 8.44
CA LEU A 42 11.40 14.60 7.31
C LEU A 42 12.22 14.42 6.02
N TRP A 43 13.07 15.40 5.69
CA TRP A 43 13.93 15.33 4.51
C TRP A 43 14.92 14.16 4.58
N LEU A 44 15.54 13.92 5.73
CA LEU A 44 16.45 12.79 5.93
C LEU A 44 15.72 11.45 5.81
N SER A 45 14.52 11.33 6.40
CA SER A 45 13.71 10.13 6.29
C SER A 45 13.36 9.81 4.85
N ILE A 46 12.92 10.81 4.06
CA ILE A 46 12.61 10.62 2.64
C ILE A 46 13.88 10.24 1.85
N ALA A 47 14.98 10.97 2.07
CA ALA A 47 16.23 10.76 1.35
C ALA A 47 16.87 9.38 1.62
N LEU A 48 16.65 8.78 2.78
CA LEU A 48 17.15 7.45 3.12
C LEU A 48 16.15 6.33 2.78
N ALA A 49 14.86 6.55 3.05
CA ALA A 49 13.83 5.54 2.83
C ALA A 49 13.61 5.26 1.34
N LEU A 50 13.47 6.29 0.49
CA LEU A 50 13.17 6.09 -0.93
C LEU A 50 14.25 5.27 -1.66
N PRO A 51 15.55 5.60 -1.59
CA PRO A 51 16.58 4.80 -2.25
C PRO A 51 16.65 3.38 -1.69
N SER A 52 16.47 3.22 -0.39
CA SER A 52 16.50 1.90 0.26
C SER A 52 15.38 1.00 -0.27
N VAL A 53 14.16 1.52 -0.38
CA VAL A 53 13.02 0.77 -0.94
C VAL A 53 13.27 0.43 -2.41
N ILE A 54 13.79 1.37 -3.21
CA ILE A 54 14.12 1.12 -4.62
C ILE A 54 15.13 -0.03 -4.75
N VAL A 55 16.19 -0.02 -3.94
CA VAL A 55 17.22 -1.08 -3.95
C VAL A 55 16.62 -2.44 -3.55
N LEU A 56 15.80 -2.49 -2.51
CA LEU A 56 15.13 -3.71 -2.08
C LEU A 56 14.19 -4.26 -3.16
N TYR A 57 13.46 -3.38 -3.86
CA TYR A 57 12.54 -3.79 -4.93
C TYR A 57 13.31 -4.31 -6.14
N LEU A 58 14.44 -3.69 -6.50
CA LEU A 58 15.31 -4.20 -7.54
C LEU A 58 15.84 -5.60 -7.20
N PHE A 59 16.37 -5.79 -6.00
CA PHE A 59 16.88 -7.11 -5.58
C PHE A 59 15.79 -8.17 -5.53
N THR A 60 14.58 -7.81 -5.09
CA THR A 60 13.44 -8.74 -5.07
C THR A 60 13.06 -9.19 -6.48
N ASN A 61 12.95 -8.25 -7.43
CA ASN A 61 12.66 -8.58 -8.82
C ASN A 61 13.77 -9.43 -9.47
N ILE A 62 15.04 -9.13 -9.20
CA ILE A 62 16.17 -9.95 -9.66
C ILE A 62 16.04 -11.38 -9.11
N SER A 63 15.75 -11.54 -7.82
CA SER A 63 15.55 -12.85 -7.17
C SER A 63 14.40 -13.65 -7.79
N TYR A 64 13.29 -12.99 -8.16
CA TYR A 64 12.18 -13.67 -8.83
C TYR A 64 12.55 -14.13 -10.23
N PHE A 65 13.25 -13.32 -11.02
CA PHE A 65 13.61 -13.68 -12.39
C PHE A 65 14.74 -14.71 -12.48
N THR A 66 15.58 -14.87 -11.45
CA THR A 66 16.62 -15.91 -11.43
C THR A 66 16.06 -17.29 -11.12
N VAL A 67 15.00 -17.37 -10.32
CA VAL A 67 14.42 -18.64 -9.85
C VAL A 67 13.23 -19.08 -10.72
N MET A 68 12.41 -18.16 -11.20
CA MET A 68 11.15 -18.48 -11.87
C MET A 68 11.18 -18.17 -13.37
N SER A 69 10.54 -19.04 -14.16
CA SER A 69 10.27 -18.74 -15.57
C SER A 69 9.16 -17.71 -15.72
N LYS A 70 9.17 -16.97 -16.84
CA LYS A 70 8.14 -15.96 -17.14
C LYS A 70 6.71 -16.52 -17.08
N ALA A 71 6.52 -17.74 -17.58
CA ALA A 71 5.20 -18.38 -17.58
C ALA A 71 4.72 -18.63 -16.15
N ALA A 72 5.59 -19.14 -15.28
CA ALA A 72 5.29 -19.38 -13.87
C ALA A 72 5.00 -18.09 -13.10
N LEU A 73 5.68 -16.98 -13.45
CA LEU A 73 5.46 -15.68 -12.81
C LEU A 73 4.12 -15.06 -13.20
N LEU A 74 3.71 -15.19 -14.47
CA LEU A 74 2.42 -14.69 -14.96
C LEU A 74 1.23 -15.57 -14.55
N SER A 75 1.43 -16.86 -14.29
CA SER A 75 0.35 -17.77 -13.87
C SER A 75 0.15 -17.84 -12.36
N SER A 76 1.04 -17.23 -11.57
CA SER A 76 0.97 -17.28 -10.10
C SER A 76 0.13 -16.16 -9.53
N ASN A 77 -0.88 -16.52 -8.72
CA ASN A 77 -1.65 -15.57 -7.92
C ASN A 77 -0.83 -14.97 -6.77
N ALA A 78 0.22 -15.66 -6.32
CA ALA A 78 1.05 -15.24 -5.19
C ALA A 78 2.53 -15.54 -5.48
N VAL A 79 3.17 -14.65 -6.24
CA VAL A 79 4.55 -14.80 -6.74
C VAL A 79 5.55 -15.11 -5.62
N ALA A 80 5.43 -14.45 -4.46
CA ALA A 80 6.31 -14.67 -3.32
C ALA A 80 6.23 -16.10 -2.75
N VAL A 81 5.03 -16.71 -2.73
CA VAL A 81 4.84 -18.08 -2.23
C VAL A 81 5.43 -19.08 -3.21
N THR A 82 5.15 -18.92 -4.51
CA THR A 82 5.73 -19.80 -5.56
C THR A 82 7.26 -19.72 -5.60
N TRP A 83 7.82 -18.51 -5.41
CA TRP A 83 9.27 -18.35 -5.23
C TRP A 83 9.78 -19.06 -3.95
N GLY A 84 9.05 -18.92 -2.84
CA GLY A 84 9.39 -19.55 -1.58
C GLY A 84 9.37 -21.08 -1.64
N GLU A 85 8.46 -21.68 -2.41
CA GLU A 85 8.41 -23.13 -2.63
C GLU A 85 9.66 -23.64 -3.36
N ALA A 86 10.20 -22.85 -4.28
CA ALA A 86 11.41 -23.20 -5.03
C ALA A 86 12.71 -23.03 -4.23
N VAL A 87 12.75 -22.14 -3.23
CA VAL A 87 13.99 -21.74 -2.54
C VAL A 87 14.03 -22.12 -1.05
N LEU A 88 12.94 -21.89 -0.31
CA LEU A 88 12.93 -21.92 1.15
C LEU A 88 12.59 -23.30 1.74
N GLY A 89 12.19 -24.27 0.91
CA GLY A 89 11.85 -25.62 1.34
C GLY A 89 10.74 -25.62 2.42
N PRO A 90 10.88 -26.37 3.55
CA PRO A 90 9.83 -26.49 4.56
C PRO A 90 9.39 -25.17 5.22
N VAL A 91 10.25 -24.15 5.19
CA VAL A 91 10.01 -22.85 5.83
C VAL A 91 8.94 -22.04 5.08
N VAL A 92 8.64 -22.39 3.83
CA VAL A 92 7.62 -21.70 3.01
C VAL A 92 6.24 -21.65 3.68
N ARG A 93 5.91 -22.61 4.56
CA ARG A 93 4.63 -22.63 5.29
C ARG A 93 4.42 -21.42 6.20
N ALA A 94 5.51 -20.80 6.67
CA ALA A 94 5.45 -19.58 7.48
C ALA A 94 5.33 -18.31 6.61
N LEU A 95 5.68 -18.38 5.33
CA LEU A 95 5.76 -17.20 4.45
C LEU A 95 4.40 -16.50 4.24
N PRO A 96 3.28 -17.20 3.98
CA PRO A 96 1.96 -16.55 3.90
C PRO A 96 1.60 -15.79 5.17
N ILE A 97 1.93 -16.33 6.35
CA ILE A 97 1.65 -15.69 7.64
C ILE A 97 2.43 -14.38 7.77
N LEU A 98 3.71 -14.38 7.40
CA LEU A 98 4.54 -13.16 7.40
C LEU A 98 4.01 -12.10 6.42
N ILE A 99 3.61 -12.53 5.22
CA ILE A 99 3.00 -11.64 4.22
C ILE A 99 1.70 -11.05 4.75
N SER A 100 0.84 -11.86 5.37
CA SER A 100 -0.41 -11.38 5.98
C SER A 100 -0.18 -10.39 7.11
N ILE A 101 0.80 -10.64 7.99
CA ILE A 101 1.15 -9.69 9.07
C ILE A 101 1.63 -8.36 8.48
N SER A 102 2.45 -8.39 7.43
CA SER A 102 2.88 -7.18 6.72
C SER A 102 1.71 -6.42 6.11
N ALA A 103 0.81 -7.12 5.41
CA ALA A 103 -0.38 -6.53 4.80
C ALA A 103 -1.32 -5.91 5.85
N LEU A 104 -1.51 -6.56 7.00
CA LEU A 104 -2.27 -6.03 8.13
C LEU A 104 -1.60 -4.79 8.73
N GLY A 105 -0.27 -4.77 8.83
CA GLY A 105 0.50 -3.61 9.27
C GLY A 105 0.30 -2.41 8.36
N GLY A 106 0.40 -2.62 7.03
CA GLY A 106 0.13 -1.60 6.03
C GLY A 106 -1.30 -1.06 6.12
N GLY A 107 -2.30 -1.95 6.16
CA GLY A 107 -3.72 -1.58 6.28
C GLY A 107 -4.03 -0.79 7.55
N ASN A 108 -3.43 -1.16 8.69
CA ASN A 108 -3.57 -0.42 9.94
C ASN A 108 -2.97 0.99 9.87
N GLY A 109 -1.81 1.14 9.22
CA GLY A 109 -1.19 2.45 8.97
C GLY A 109 -2.07 3.36 8.11
N SER A 110 -2.61 2.82 7.01
CA SER A 110 -3.52 3.57 6.12
C SER A 110 -4.82 3.96 6.82
N LEU A 111 -5.39 3.08 7.65
CA LEU A 111 -6.59 3.37 8.44
C LEU A 111 -6.36 4.53 9.41
N TYR A 112 -5.20 4.54 10.08
CA TYR A 112 -4.83 5.62 10.99
C TYR A 112 -4.74 6.98 10.27
N ALA A 113 -4.01 7.05 9.16
CA ALA A 113 -3.86 8.28 8.39
C ALA A 113 -5.21 8.78 7.82
N ALA A 114 -5.98 7.89 7.17
CA ALA A 114 -7.29 8.21 6.60
C ALA A 114 -8.27 8.76 7.64
N SER A 115 -8.32 8.14 8.82
CA SER A 115 -9.23 8.56 9.89
C SER A 115 -8.99 10.01 10.35
N ARG A 116 -7.74 10.47 10.34
CA ARG A 116 -7.34 11.84 10.70
C ARG A 116 -7.68 12.86 9.62
N TYR A 117 -7.47 12.51 8.35
CA TYR A 117 -7.89 13.37 7.23
C TYR A 117 -9.41 13.61 7.26
N CYS A 118 -10.22 12.57 7.46
CA CYS A 118 -11.67 12.70 7.57
C CYS A 118 -12.10 13.53 8.79
N LEU A 119 -11.43 13.35 9.93
CA LEU A 119 -11.70 14.12 11.16
C LEU A 119 -11.50 15.62 10.91
N VAL A 120 -10.34 15.99 10.36
CA VAL A 120 -10.00 17.39 10.07
C VAL A 120 -10.93 17.96 9.00
N GLY A 121 -11.23 17.20 7.93
CA GLY A 121 -12.20 17.60 6.91
C GLY A 121 -13.59 17.91 7.47
N ALA A 122 -14.04 17.13 8.46
CA ALA A 122 -15.31 17.37 9.16
C ALA A 122 -15.27 18.60 10.07
N GLN A 123 -14.12 18.91 10.67
CA GLN A 123 -13.94 20.12 11.49
C GLN A 123 -14.00 21.40 10.64
N TYR A 124 -13.48 21.37 9.41
CA TYR A 124 -13.56 22.48 8.45
C TYR A 124 -14.92 22.56 7.72
N GLY A 125 -15.87 21.67 8.00
CA GLY A 125 -17.22 21.70 7.41
C GLY A 125 -17.37 21.02 6.05
N TYR A 126 -16.34 20.33 5.55
CA TYR A 126 -16.41 19.57 4.29
C TYR A 126 -17.16 18.23 4.43
N LEU A 127 -17.29 17.72 5.66
CA LEU A 127 -18.01 16.49 5.97
C LEU A 127 -19.04 16.73 7.09
N PRO A 128 -20.08 15.89 7.20
CA PRO A 128 -21.04 15.98 8.29
C PRO A 128 -20.38 15.99 9.67
N LYS A 129 -20.93 16.79 10.59
CA LYS A 129 -20.39 16.99 11.95
C LYS A 129 -20.26 15.69 12.76
N ILE A 130 -20.96 14.62 12.39
CA ILE A 130 -20.82 13.31 13.05
C ILE A 130 -19.40 12.75 12.94
N PHE A 131 -18.67 13.11 11.88
CA PHE A 131 -17.30 12.65 11.62
C PHE A 131 -16.24 13.49 12.35
N SER A 132 -16.59 14.63 12.95
CA SER A 132 -15.67 15.39 13.81
C SER A 132 -15.68 14.90 15.27
N CYS A 133 -16.53 13.92 15.62
CA CYS A 133 -16.63 13.38 16.97
C CYS A 133 -15.46 12.48 17.33
N ILE A 134 -14.85 12.75 18.50
CA ILE A 134 -13.77 11.95 19.09
C ILE A 134 -14.28 11.30 20.38
N HIS A 135 -13.93 10.03 20.59
CA HIS A 135 -14.30 9.31 21.80
C HIS A 135 -13.65 9.93 23.05
N LYS A 136 -14.43 10.23 24.11
CA LYS A 136 -13.94 10.94 25.30
C LYS A 136 -12.81 10.24 26.09
N THR A 137 -12.87 8.92 26.28
CA THR A 137 -11.84 8.18 27.03
C THR A 137 -10.69 7.66 26.17
N ARG A 138 -10.99 7.11 24.98
CA ARG A 138 -9.99 6.51 24.09
C ARG A 138 -9.36 7.49 23.10
N LEU A 139 -9.88 8.71 22.97
CA LEU A 139 -9.40 9.75 22.06
C LEU A 139 -9.33 9.29 20.58
N THR A 140 -10.17 8.32 20.20
CA THR A 140 -10.21 7.78 18.83
C THR A 140 -11.42 8.31 18.05
N PRO A 141 -11.27 8.61 16.74
CA PRO A 141 -12.36 9.06 15.89
C PRO A 141 -13.16 7.84 15.36
N ILE A 142 -14.07 7.32 16.18
CA ILE A 142 -14.83 6.09 15.86
C ILE A 142 -15.69 6.22 14.59
N PRO A 143 -16.45 7.32 14.36
CA PRO A 143 -17.31 7.42 13.19
C PRO A 143 -16.55 7.43 11.85
N THR A 144 -15.34 8.02 11.81
CA THR A 144 -14.52 8.04 10.59
C THR A 144 -13.95 6.67 10.28
N VAL A 145 -13.55 5.92 11.31
CA VAL A 145 -13.09 4.53 11.16
C VAL A 145 -14.20 3.63 10.60
N PHE A 146 -15.43 3.78 11.08
CA PHE A 146 -16.57 3.04 10.54
C PHE A 146 -16.87 3.40 9.08
N LEU A 147 -16.84 4.69 8.74
CA LEU A 147 -17.02 5.14 7.35
C LEU A 147 -15.96 4.53 6.43
N GLN A 148 -14.69 4.57 6.84
CA GLN A 148 -13.58 4.00 6.09
C GLN A 148 -13.75 2.48 5.90
N GLY A 149 -14.12 1.77 6.97
CA GLY A 149 -14.37 0.33 6.91
C GLY A 149 -15.55 -0.01 5.99
N PHE A 150 -16.62 0.78 6.03
CA PHE A 150 -17.77 0.60 5.15
C PHE A 150 -17.42 0.79 3.67
N ILE A 151 -16.70 1.87 3.35
CA ILE A 151 -16.22 2.13 1.98
C ILE A 151 -15.27 1.02 1.51
N ALA A 152 -14.35 0.58 2.37
CA ALA A 152 -13.44 -0.52 2.05
C ALA A 152 -14.20 -1.83 1.73
N ILE A 153 -15.24 -2.17 2.51
CA ILE A 153 -16.08 -3.34 2.24
C ILE A 153 -16.78 -3.21 0.89
N LEU A 154 -17.35 -2.04 0.58
CA LEU A 154 -18.00 -1.79 -0.71
C LEU A 154 -17.03 -1.94 -1.89
N LEU A 155 -15.81 -1.42 -1.76
CA LEU A 155 -14.77 -1.52 -2.78
C LEU A 155 -14.22 -2.95 -2.94
N CYS A 156 -14.38 -3.81 -1.93
CA CYS A 156 -13.98 -5.22 -2.03
C CYS A 156 -15.01 -6.09 -2.76
N LEU A 157 -16.28 -5.69 -2.87
CA LEU A 157 -17.33 -6.49 -3.52
C LEU A 157 -17.02 -6.89 -4.97
N PRO A 158 -16.46 -6.02 -5.84
CA PRO A 158 -16.14 -6.36 -7.23
C PRO A 158 -15.02 -7.39 -7.40
N SER A 159 -14.28 -7.75 -6.34
CA SER A 159 -13.29 -8.84 -6.28
C SER A 159 -12.14 -8.83 -7.30
N ASN A 160 -11.90 -7.72 -8.02
CA ASN A 160 -10.79 -7.61 -8.97
C ASN A 160 -9.76 -6.57 -8.51
N ILE A 161 -8.57 -7.05 -8.12
CA ILE A 161 -7.47 -6.23 -7.60
C ILE A 161 -6.88 -5.33 -8.69
N GLU A 162 -6.72 -5.82 -9.93
CA GLU A 162 -6.15 -5.02 -11.01
C GLU A 162 -7.04 -3.81 -11.34
N ALA A 163 -8.35 -4.05 -11.45
CA ALA A 163 -9.32 -2.98 -11.68
C ALA A 163 -9.36 -1.97 -10.52
N LEU A 164 -9.14 -2.43 -9.28
CA LEU A 164 -9.11 -1.56 -8.11
C LEU A 164 -7.83 -0.70 -8.08
N ILE A 165 -6.68 -1.25 -8.46
CA ILE A 165 -5.41 -0.51 -8.57
C ILE A 165 -5.51 0.55 -9.67
N ASP A 166 -6.10 0.21 -10.81
CA ASP A 166 -6.31 1.15 -11.91
C ASP A 166 -7.27 2.28 -11.50
N PHE A 167 -8.37 1.95 -10.83
CA PHE A 167 -9.31 2.94 -10.29
C PHE A 167 -8.63 3.87 -9.28
N PHE A 168 -7.87 3.32 -8.35
CA PHE A 168 -7.13 4.12 -7.37
C PHE A 168 -6.12 5.05 -8.05
N SER A 169 -5.33 4.52 -8.98
CA SER A 169 -4.28 5.29 -9.67
C SER A 169 -4.85 6.37 -10.59
N PHE A 170 -6.10 6.23 -11.04
CA PHE A 170 -6.85 7.27 -11.72
C PHE A 170 -7.40 8.34 -10.78
N ALA A 171 -7.80 7.95 -9.56
CA ALA A 171 -8.41 8.84 -8.57
C ALA A 171 -7.38 9.61 -7.71
N ALA A 172 -6.16 9.08 -7.57
CA ALA A 172 -5.04 9.68 -6.83
C ALA A 172 -4.36 10.81 -7.62
#